data_AF-A0A1R1PKT1-F1
#
_entry.id   AF-A0A1R1PKT1-F1
#
_cell.length_a   1.000
_cell.length_b   1.000
_cell.length_c   1.000
_cell.angle_alpha   90.00
_cell.angle_beta   90.00
_cell.angle_gamma   90.00
#
_symmetry.space_group_name_H-M   'P 1'
#
loop_
_entity.id
_entity.type
_entity.pdbx_description
1 polymer ?
#
loop_
_entity_poly.entity_id
_entity_poly.type
_entity_poly.pdbx_seq_one_letter_code
_entity_poly.pdbx_strand_id
1 'polypeptide(L)'
;MLGLVRKGGIQQRISLPILWQSKVYSTEAGENGGKSEYNKRFPAYGRRRRVKHEQHRQNIFDIETLREDEDDRHGDYGHHTFGHWMLESIRDVRKYVRKEKFEIPQLSEFSKPFSLPSAEKRILKFQTTKIHGVVSANNAVEKDSLNRRVTLQVKVDDLKLSNAARHKFLLLAGPRYDFNTDILKISSDREPTANLNKKRLVDEFKALLEESKVKIFFGFIFEFYNV
;
A
#
# COMPACT_ATOMS: atom_id res chain seq x y z
N MET A 1 9.05 50.92 -28.17
CA MET A 1 8.15 50.35 -27.14
C MET A 1 8.44 48.86 -27.06
N LEU A 2 9.37 48.43 -26.20
CA LEU A 2 9.14 48.01 -24.81
C LEU A 2 8.02 46.96 -24.68
N GLY A 3 8.43 45.73 -24.35
CA GLY A 3 7.53 44.62 -24.07
C GLY A 3 8.26 43.33 -23.66
N LEU A 4 9.25 43.44 -22.77
CA LEU A 4 9.78 42.30 -22.02
C LEU A 4 8.66 41.76 -21.12
N VAL A 5 8.26 40.50 -21.30
CA VAL A 5 7.50 39.76 -20.28
C VAL A 5 8.23 38.45 -20.00
N ARG A 6 9.03 38.47 -18.92
CA ARG A 6 9.52 37.27 -18.25
C ARG A 6 8.37 36.69 -17.44
N LYS A 7 8.02 35.43 -17.68
CA LYS A 7 7.41 34.56 -16.65
C LYS A 7 8.28 33.33 -16.49
N GLY A 8 8.83 33.20 -15.29
CA GLY A 8 9.66 32.08 -14.87
C GLY A 8 8.92 30.76 -14.99
N GLY A 9 9.41 29.91 -15.89
CA GLY A 9 9.08 28.50 -15.93
C GLY A 9 10.18 27.73 -15.20
N ILE A 10 9.85 27.23 -14.02
CA ILE A 10 10.68 26.27 -13.27
C ILE A 10 10.83 25.04 -14.17
N GLN A 11 12.03 24.81 -14.72
CA GLN A 11 12.34 23.55 -15.37
C GLN A 11 12.48 22.48 -14.29
N GLN A 12 11.40 21.75 -14.04
CA GLN A 12 11.47 20.52 -13.27
C GLN A 12 12.13 19.46 -14.14
N ARG A 13 13.42 19.19 -13.90
CA ARG A 13 14.05 17.95 -14.32
C ARG A 13 13.34 16.81 -13.61
N ILE A 14 12.54 16.05 -14.34
CA ILE A 14 11.99 14.78 -13.86
C ILE A 14 13.17 13.81 -13.73
N SER A 15 13.67 13.65 -12.52
CA SER A 15 14.65 12.61 -12.17
C SER A 15 13.92 11.27 -12.14
N LEU A 16 14.21 10.41 -13.12
CA LEU A 16 13.84 9.01 -13.04
C LEU A 16 14.55 8.35 -11.84
N PRO A 17 13.87 7.54 -11.03
CA PRO A 17 14.44 6.96 -9.83
C PRO A 17 15.59 6.02 -10.16
N ILE A 18 16.62 6.13 -9.34
CA ILE A 18 17.89 5.40 -9.37
C ILE A 18 17.59 3.89 -9.30
N LEU A 19 17.83 3.23 -10.43
CA LEU A 19 17.92 1.77 -10.53
C LEU A 19 19.05 1.29 -9.60
N TRP A 20 18.70 0.39 -8.68
CA TRP A 20 19.56 -0.54 -7.94
C TRP A 20 21.08 -0.42 -8.22
N GLN A 21 21.77 0.41 -7.44
CA GLN A 21 23.22 0.28 -7.27
C GLN A 21 23.47 -0.86 -6.29
N SER A 22 24.03 -1.97 -6.77
CA SER A 22 24.54 -3.03 -5.91
C SER A 22 25.71 -2.49 -5.10
N LYS A 23 25.49 -2.30 -3.80
CA LYS A 23 26.50 -1.94 -2.81
C LYS A 23 27.35 -3.19 -2.54
N VAL A 24 28.52 -3.26 -3.16
CA VAL A 24 29.55 -4.24 -2.78
C VAL A 24 30.18 -3.74 -1.49
N TYR A 25 29.99 -4.48 -0.39
CA TYR A 25 30.70 -4.24 0.87
C TYR A 25 32.18 -4.56 0.67
N SER A 26 33.05 -3.56 0.85
CA SER A 26 34.48 -3.75 0.99
C SER A 26 34.82 -3.83 2.48
N THR A 27 35.25 -5.00 2.94
CA THR A 27 35.90 -5.17 4.24
C THR A 27 37.32 -4.64 4.19
N GLU A 28 37.63 -3.70 5.08
CA GLU A 28 38.97 -3.17 5.32
C GLU A 28 39.82 -4.22 6.03
N ALA A 29 40.96 -4.57 5.44
CA ALA A 29 42.06 -5.25 6.12
C ALA A 29 43.37 -4.57 5.72
N GLY A 30 44.10 -4.11 6.72
CA GLY A 30 45.28 -3.27 6.58
C GLY A 30 46.57 -4.00 6.22
N GLU A 31 47.47 -3.17 5.68
CA GLU A 31 48.93 -3.15 5.79
C GLU A 31 49.85 -4.20 5.11
N ASN A 32 50.85 -3.60 4.46
CA ASN A 32 52.21 -4.05 4.18
C ASN A 32 52.54 -4.79 2.87
N GLY A 33 53.22 -4.05 2.00
CA GLY A 33 54.53 -4.45 1.46
C GLY A 33 54.54 -5.47 0.33
N GLY A 34 54.80 -5.00 -0.89
CA GLY A 34 55.30 -5.86 -1.97
C GLY A 34 54.96 -5.34 -3.35
N LYS A 35 55.94 -4.73 -4.03
CA LYS A 35 55.88 -4.57 -5.50
C LYS A 35 55.87 -5.98 -6.11
N SER A 36 54.80 -6.36 -6.80
CA SER A 36 54.88 -7.42 -7.80
C SER A 36 54.27 -6.93 -9.11
N GLU A 37 55.13 -6.95 -10.13
CA GLU A 37 54.76 -6.97 -11.53
C GLU A 37 53.58 -7.90 -11.73
N TYR A 38 52.43 -7.39 -12.17
CA TYR A 38 51.50 -8.07 -13.09
C TYR A 38 50.42 -7.05 -13.45
N ASN A 39 50.79 -6.07 -14.28
CA ASN A 39 49.81 -5.27 -15.01
C ASN A 39 49.18 -6.16 -16.09
N LYS A 40 48.38 -7.15 -15.66
CA LYS A 40 47.63 -8.04 -16.57
C LYS A 40 46.55 -7.18 -17.22
N ARG A 41 46.89 -6.62 -18.37
CA ARG A 41 45.92 -6.13 -19.35
C ARG A 41 44.99 -7.30 -19.68
N PHE A 42 43.87 -7.40 -18.98
CA PHE A 42 42.84 -8.38 -19.32
C PHE A 42 42.46 -8.12 -20.78
N PRO A 43 42.66 -9.10 -21.68
CA PRO A 43 42.48 -8.83 -23.08
C PRO A 43 40.99 -8.52 -23.31
N ALA A 44 40.71 -7.55 -24.17
CA ALA A 44 39.39 -6.96 -24.43
C ALA A 44 38.31 -7.94 -24.95
N TYR A 45 38.56 -9.25 -24.90
CA TYR A 45 37.66 -10.33 -25.27
C TYR A 45 36.41 -10.43 -24.38
N GLY A 46 36.47 -9.95 -23.13
CA GLY A 46 35.30 -9.93 -22.22
C GLY A 46 34.24 -8.89 -22.59
N ARG A 47 34.64 -7.67 -22.98
CA ARG A 47 33.70 -6.61 -23.39
C ARG A 47 33.02 -6.95 -24.72
N ARG A 48 33.75 -7.49 -25.69
CA ARG A 48 33.16 -7.87 -26.99
C ARG A 48 32.12 -8.97 -26.85
N ARG A 49 32.32 -9.96 -25.97
CA ARG A 49 31.31 -11.00 -25.70
C ARG A 49 30.06 -10.44 -25.04
N ARG A 50 30.21 -9.52 -24.08
CA ARG A 50 29.08 -8.87 -23.42
C ARG A 50 28.27 -7.98 -24.37
N VAL A 51 28.95 -7.16 -25.17
CA VAL A 51 28.32 -6.33 -26.20
C VAL A 51 27.62 -7.19 -27.25
N LYS A 52 28.25 -8.28 -27.72
CA LYS A 52 27.61 -9.24 -28.63
C LYS A 52 26.40 -9.93 -28.00
N HIS A 53 26.45 -10.25 -26.71
CA HIS A 53 25.33 -10.86 -25.99
C HIS A 53 24.18 -9.87 -25.73
N GLU A 54 24.49 -8.60 -25.46
CA GLU A 54 23.50 -7.53 -25.31
C GLU A 54 22.87 -7.17 -26.66
N GLN A 55 23.67 -7.09 -27.73
CA GLN A 55 23.20 -6.95 -29.11
C GLN A 55 22.36 -8.17 -29.53
N HIS A 56 22.79 -9.39 -29.23
CA HIS A 56 21.99 -10.59 -29.50
C HIS A 56 20.69 -10.57 -28.70
N ARG A 57 20.68 -10.14 -27.43
CA ARG A 57 19.43 -9.95 -26.67
C ARG A 57 18.49 -8.91 -27.26
N GLN A 58 19.01 -7.87 -27.90
CA GLN A 58 18.20 -6.87 -28.60
C GLN A 58 17.68 -7.42 -29.93
N ASN A 59 18.53 -8.12 -30.68
CA ASN A 59 18.23 -8.68 -32.00
C ASN A 59 17.36 -9.95 -31.93
N ILE A 60 17.33 -10.68 -30.81
CA ILE A 60 16.41 -11.81 -30.59
C ILE A 60 14.94 -11.38 -30.77
N PHE A 61 14.63 -10.10 -30.57
CA PHE A 61 13.28 -9.55 -30.73
C PHE A 61 13.10 -8.78 -32.05
N ASP A 62 14.13 -8.70 -32.89
CA ASP A 62 14.15 -7.86 -34.07
C ASP A 62 13.77 -8.69 -35.30
N ILE A 63 12.56 -8.44 -35.82
CA ILE A 63 11.86 -9.27 -36.82
C ILE A 63 12.70 -9.44 -38.09
N GLU A 64 13.47 -8.43 -38.47
CA GLU A 64 14.33 -8.44 -39.67
C GLU A 64 15.57 -9.35 -39.52
N THR A 65 15.93 -9.74 -38.30
CA THR A 65 17.13 -10.56 -38.03
C THR A 65 16.82 -11.97 -37.52
N LEU A 66 15.52 -12.30 -37.38
CA LEU A 66 15.10 -13.66 -37.09
C LEU A 66 15.51 -14.56 -38.25
N ARG A 67 16.09 -15.72 -37.92
CA ARG A 67 16.45 -16.72 -38.92
C ARG A 67 15.15 -17.19 -39.56
N GLU A 68 15.08 -17.17 -40.89
CA GLU A 68 14.02 -17.86 -41.63
C GLU A 68 14.10 -19.34 -41.22
N ASP A 69 13.09 -19.83 -40.50
CA ASP A 69 13.07 -21.20 -40.04
C ASP A 69 12.91 -22.10 -41.27
N GLU A 70 13.92 -22.91 -41.58
CA GLU A 70 13.95 -23.81 -42.76
C GLU A 70 12.90 -24.95 -42.72
N ASP A 71 12.09 -24.99 -41.65
CA ASP A 71 11.02 -25.95 -41.38
C ASP A 71 9.64 -25.50 -41.90
N ASP A 72 9.54 -24.35 -42.59
CA ASP A 72 8.32 -23.86 -43.27
C ASP A 72 7.82 -24.74 -44.44
N ARG A 73 8.39 -25.95 -44.60
CA ARG A 73 7.96 -26.96 -45.58
C ARG A 73 6.71 -27.72 -45.09
N HIS A 74 5.62 -27.00 -44.84
CA HIS A 74 4.22 -27.45 -45.02
C HIS A 74 3.25 -26.44 -44.38
N GLY A 75 2.74 -25.47 -45.17
CA GLY A 75 1.49 -24.76 -44.88
C GLY A 75 1.34 -24.24 -43.44
N ASP A 76 2.40 -23.66 -42.89
CA ASP A 76 2.44 -23.24 -41.49
C ASP A 76 1.71 -21.89 -41.30
N TYR A 77 0.48 -21.96 -40.80
CA TYR A 77 -0.35 -20.80 -40.47
C TYR A 77 -0.18 -20.36 -39.00
N GLY A 78 0.87 -20.84 -38.31
CA GLY A 78 1.17 -20.51 -36.92
C GLY A 78 1.92 -19.18 -36.78
N HIS A 79 1.61 -18.42 -35.73
CA HIS A 79 2.48 -17.32 -35.30
C HIS A 79 3.48 -17.84 -34.27
N HIS A 80 4.65 -17.19 -34.16
CA HIS A 80 5.60 -17.44 -33.08
C HIS A 80 4.93 -17.25 -31.70
N THR A 81 5.45 -17.90 -30.65
CA THR A 81 4.88 -17.87 -29.29
C THR A 81 4.65 -16.45 -28.76
N PHE A 82 5.58 -15.53 -29.02
CA PHE A 82 5.41 -14.12 -28.63
C PHE A 82 4.26 -13.43 -29.37
N GLY A 83 3.98 -13.81 -30.62
CA GLY A 83 2.85 -13.31 -31.40
C GLY A 83 1.52 -13.74 -30.78
N HIS A 84 1.45 -14.98 -30.28
CA HIS A 84 0.30 -15.45 -29.51
C HIS A 84 0.09 -14.65 -28.22
N TRP A 85 1.14 -14.36 -27.46
CA TRP A 85 1.05 -13.52 -26.24
C TRP A 85 0.58 -12.10 -26.56
N MET A 86 1.10 -11.50 -27.63
CA MET A 86 0.66 -10.18 -28.06
C MET A 86 -0.82 -10.19 -28.46
N LEU A 87 -1.24 -11.18 -29.26
CA LEU A 87 -2.65 -11.34 -29.64
C LEU A 87 -3.56 -11.57 -28.43
N GLU A 88 -3.12 -12.33 -27.43
CA GLU A 88 -3.84 -12.51 -26.17
C GLU A 88 -4.01 -11.20 -25.40
N SER A 89 -2.94 -10.40 -25.27
CA SER A 89 -3.02 -9.08 -24.64
C SER A 89 -4.02 -8.15 -25.35
N ILE A 90 -4.05 -8.18 -26.70
CA ILE A 90 -5.00 -7.41 -27.49
C ILE A 90 -6.44 -7.90 -27.26
N ARG A 91 -6.65 -9.22 -27.17
CA ARG A 91 -7.96 -9.81 -26.85
C ARG A 91 -8.44 -9.38 -25.46
N ASP A 92 -7.55 -9.33 -24.49
CA ASP A 92 -7.86 -8.86 -23.14
C ASP A 92 -8.25 -7.38 -23.12
N VAL A 93 -7.48 -6.51 -23.79
CA VAL A 93 -7.84 -5.09 -23.91
C VAL A 93 -9.22 -4.94 -24.58
N ARG A 94 -9.46 -5.65 -25.68
CA ARG A 94 -10.76 -5.62 -26.39
C ARG A 94 -11.90 -6.13 -25.52
N LYS A 95 -11.64 -7.12 -24.66
CA LYS A 95 -12.61 -7.61 -23.69
C LYS A 95 -13.02 -6.50 -22.73
N TYR A 96 -12.08 -5.75 -22.16
CA TYR A 96 -12.40 -4.62 -21.28
C TYR A 96 -13.11 -3.47 -22.00
N VAL A 97 -12.70 -3.12 -23.22
CA VAL A 97 -13.41 -2.11 -24.04
C VAL A 97 -14.87 -2.52 -24.30
N ARG A 98 -15.12 -3.81 -24.55
CA ARG A 98 -16.48 -4.33 -24.70
C ARG A 98 -17.28 -4.17 -23.41
N LYS A 99 -16.67 -4.51 -22.25
CA LYS A 99 -17.32 -4.34 -20.94
C LYS A 99 -17.63 -2.88 -20.65
N GLU A 100 -16.72 -1.97 -20.95
CA GLU A 100 -16.93 -0.54 -20.78
C GLU A 100 -18.12 -0.03 -21.59
N LYS A 101 -18.26 -0.49 -22.84
CA LYS A 101 -19.34 -0.05 -23.71
C LYS A 101 -20.70 -0.63 -23.33
N PHE A 102 -20.75 -1.90 -22.91
CA PHE A 102 -22.01 -2.63 -22.78
C PHE A 102 -22.39 -2.99 -21.35
N GLU A 103 -21.44 -3.29 -20.47
CA GLU A 103 -21.69 -3.73 -19.09
C GLU A 103 -21.65 -2.57 -18.09
N ILE A 104 -20.65 -1.67 -18.19
CA ILE A 104 -20.49 -0.56 -17.23
C ILE A 104 -21.71 0.38 -17.19
N PRO A 105 -22.36 0.75 -18.32
CA PRO A 105 -23.54 1.62 -18.28
C PRO A 105 -24.73 0.99 -17.54
N GLN A 106 -24.85 -0.34 -17.56
CA GLN A 106 -25.89 -1.07 -16.82
C GLN A 106 -25.68 -0.95 -15.30
N LEU A 107 -24.45 -0.72 -14.83
CA LEU A 107 -24.18 -0.51 -13.40
C LEU A 107 -24.79 0.78 -12.85
N SER A 108 -25.16 1.72 -13.72
CA SER A 108 -25.85 2.95 -13.32
C SER A 108 -27.19 2.68 -12.62
N GLU A 109 -27.87 1.59 -12.97
CA GLU A 109 -29.15 1.18 -12.37
C GLU A 109 -29.01 0.79 -10.89
N PHE A 110 -27.84 0.28 -10.50
CA PHE A 110 -27.54 -0.10 -9.12
C PHE A 110 -26.91 1.04 -8.31
N SER A 111 -26.65 2.19 -8.94
CA SER A 111 -26.03 3.34 -8.29
C SER A 111 -27.03 4.01 -7.34
N LYS A 112 -26.60 4.23 -6.09
CA LYS A 112 -27.36 4.99 -5.10
C LYS A 112 -26.70 6.35 -4.90
N PRO A 113 -27.46 7.46 -4.88
CA PRO A 113 -26.87 8.77 -4.64
C PRO A 113 -26.24 8.81 -3.24
N PHE A 114 -25.10 9.48 -3.14
CA PHE A 114 -24.42 9.65 -1.85
C PHE A 114 -25.24 10.58 -0.97
N SER A 115 -25.73 10.05 0.15
CA SER A 115 -26.38 10.84 1.20
C SER A 115 -25.47 10.92 2.42
N LEU A 116 -25.26 12.13 2.94
CA LEU A 116 -24.53 12.30 4.19
C LEU A 116 -25.41 11.79 5.34
N PRO A 117 -24.86 10.98 6.26
CA PRO A 117 -25.57 10.63 7.48
C PRO A 117 -25.79 11.88 8.33
N SER A 118 -26.91 11.92 9.06
CA SER A 118 -27.20 12.98 10.04
C SER A 118 -26.04 13.16 11.02
N ALA A 119 -25.80 14.39 11.45
CA ALA A 119 -24.66 14.78 12.29
C ALA A 119 -24.52 13.91 13.54
N GLU A 120 -25.63 13.53 14.17
CA GLU A 120 -25.66 12.68 15.38
C GLU A 120 -25.15 11.26 15.12
N LYS A 121 -25.42 10.70 13.94
CA LYS A 121 -25.01 9.33 13.57
C LYS A 121 -23.56 9.28 13.04
N ARG A 122 -22.96 10.43 12.74
CA ARG A 122 -21.65 10.56 12.09
C ARG A 122 -20.46 10.56 13.05
N ILE A 123 -20.71 10.67 14.35
CA ILE A 123 -19.67 10.85 15.38
C ILE A 123 -18.64 9.71 15.36
N LEU A 124 -19.09 8.46 15.15
CA LEU A 124 -18.24 7.28 15.13
C LEU A 124 -17.79 6.94 13.70
N LYS A 125 -16.48 6.92 13.45
CA LYS A 125 -15.90 6.48 12.18
C LYS A 125 -15.25 5.10 12.34
N PHE A 126 -15.75 4.11 11.60
CA PHE A 126 -15.16 2.78 11.56
C PHE A 126 -14.36 2.62 10.27
N GLN A 127 -13.08 2.25 10.41
CA GLN A 127 -12.21 1.89 9.29
C GLN A 127 -11.98 0.37 9.33
N THR A 128 -12.30 -0.28 8.21
CA THR A 128 -12.07 -1.71 7.97
C THR A 128 -11.26 -1.85 6.69
N THR A 129 -10.23 -2.69 6.74
CA THR A 129 -9.41 -3.04 5.56
C THR A 129 -9.86 -4.40 5.03
N LYS A 130 -10.03 -4.53 3.72
CA LYS A 130 -10.31 -5.81 3.07
C LYS A 130 -9.33 -6.02 1.93
N ILE A 131 -8.58 -7.11 1.99
CA ILE A 131 -7.67 -7.56 0.95
C ILE A 131 -8.42 -8.56 0.09
N HIS A 132 -8.52 -8.27 -1.21
CA HIS A 132 -9.20 -9.13 -2.19
C HIS A 132 -8.20 -10.07 -2.88
N GLY A 133 -8.62 -11.30 -3.16
CA GLY A 133 -7.87 -12.22 -4.03
C GLY A 133 -6.67 -12.94 -3.40
N VAL A 134 -6.33 -12.67 -2.14
CA VAL A 134 -5.28 -13.44 -1.44
C VAL A 134 -5.86 -14.76 -0.96
N VAL A 135 -5.81 -15.78 -1.83
CA VAL A 135 -5.84 -17.18 -1.40
C VAL A 135 -4.41 -17.49 -1.01
N SER A 136 -4.10 -17.42 0.28
CA SER A 136 -2.79 -17.85 0.77
C SER A 136 -2.56 -19.29 0.31
N ALA A 137 -1.34 -19.60 -0.14
CA ALA A 137 -0.93 -20.81 -0.89
C ALA A 137 -1.36 -22.17 -0.30
N ASN A 138 -1.95 -22.17 0.90
CA ASN A 138 -2.33 -23.35 1.66
C ASN A 138 -3.86 -23.48 1.84
N ASN A 139 -4.69 -22.82 1.02
CA ASN A 139 -6.15 -22.77 1.21
C ASN A 139 -6.60 -22.24 2.59
N ALA A 140 -5.70 -21.63 3.36
CA ALA A 140 -6.01 -20.96 4.61
C ALA A 140 -6.56 -19.56 4.32
N VAL A 141 -7.74 -19.53 3.72
CA VAL A 141 -8.53 -18.32 3.41
C VAL A 141 -9.02 -17.60 4.68
N GLU A 142 -8.87 -18.22 5.86
CA GLU A 142 -9.64 -17.85 7.05
C GLU A 142 -8.97 -16.94 8.09
N LYS A 143 -7.67 -16.59 7.99
CA LYS A 143 -6.98 -15.91 9.10
C LYS A 143 -6.04 -14.77 8.73
N ASP A 144 -6.36 -13.99 7.70
CA ASP A 144 -5.62 -12.73 7.55
C ASP A 144 -6.02 -11.76 8.67
N SER A 145 -5.07 -11.51 9.57
CA SER A 145 -5.22 -10.58 10.70
C SER A 145 -5.55 -9.17 10.22
N LEU A 146 -5.15 -8.82 8.99
CA LEU A 146 -5.45 -7.52 8.40
C LEU A 146 -6.94 -7.35 8.05
N ASN A 147 -7.61 -8.44 7.64
CA ASN A 147 -9.01 -8.40 7.21
C ASN A 147 -10.00 -8.31 8.37
N ARG A 148 -9.64 -8.86 9.53
CA ARG A 148 -10.52 -8.87 10.71
C ARG A 148 -10.33 -7.65 11.62
N ARG A 149 -9.21 -6.93 11.50
CA ARG A 149 -8.92 -5.72 12.28
C ARG A 149 -9.90 -4.61 11.96
N VAL A 150 -10.44 -3.99 13.01
CA VAL A 150 -11.30 -2.80 12.91
C VAL A 150 -10.68 -1.66 13.73
N THR A 151 -10.73 -0.45 13.18
CA THR A 151 -10.31 0.76 13.88
C THR A 151 -11.51 1.70 14.04
N LEU A 152 -11.76 2.15 15.26
CA LEU A 152 -12.71 3.19 15.62
C LEU A 152 -11.94 4.51 15.81
N GLN A 153 -12.44 5.56 15.16
CA GLN A 153 -11.94 6.93 15.28
C GLN A 153 -13.09 7.85 15.68
N VAL A 154 -12.85 8.67 16.70
CA VAL A 154 -13.84 9.59 17.26
C VAL A 154 -13.17 10.89 17.61
N LYS A 155 -13.81 12.02 17.28
CA LYS A 155 -13.38 13.33 17.76
C LYS A 155 -13.99 13.57 19.14
N VAL A 156 -13.19 13.98 20.13
CA VAL A 156 -13.68 14.08 21.52
C VAL A 156 -14.64 15.27 21.68
N ASP A 157 -14.40 16.37 20.97
CA ASP A 157 -15.31 17.52 20.93
C ASP A 157 -16.74 17.14 20.49
N ASP A 158 -16.88 16.19 19.56
CA ASP A 158 -18.18 15.79 19.00
C ASP A 158 -19.05 15.02 20.02
N LEU A 159 -18.45 14.52 21.11
CA LEU A 159 -19.14 13.76 22.16
C LEU A 159 -19.93 14.63 23.14
N LYS A 160 -19.76 15.96 23.11
CA LYS A 160 -20.47 16.93 23.97
C LYS A 160 -20.47 16.56 25.46
N LEU A 161 -19.33 16.09 25.97
CA LEU A 161 -19.16 15.76 27.40
C LEU A 161 -19.01 17.04 28.24
N SER A 162 -19.40 16.98 29.52
CA SER A 162 -19.10 18.05 30.48
C SER A 162 -17.59 18.15 30.72
N ASN A 163 -17.06 19.33 31.09
CA ASN A 163 -15.61 19.52 31.25
C ASN A 163 -14.97 18.52 32.22
N ALA A 164 -15.64 18.20 33.34
CA ALA A 164 -15.16 17.20 34.31
C ALA A 164 -15.15 15.78 33.72
N ALA A 165 -16.22 15.40 32.99
CA ALA A 165 -16.30 14.10 32.34
C ALA A 165 -15.31 13.97 31.19
N ARG A 166 -15.09 15.06 30.42
CA ARG A 166 -14.09 15.12 29.35
C ARG A 166 -12.70 14.91 29.92
N HIS A 167 -12.32 15.62 30.98
CA HIS A 167 -11.02 15.44 31.62
C HIS A 167 -10.81 13.98 32.08
N LYS A 168 -11.81 13.39 32.74
CA LYS A 168 -11.78 11.97 33.14
C LYS A 168 -11.68 11.03 31.94
N PHE A 169 -12.43 11.27 30.88
CA PHE A 169 -12.40 10.49 29.64
C PHE A 169 -11.00 10.51 28.99
N LEU A 170 -10.36 11.67 28.94
CA LEU A 170 -9.00 11.81 28.41
C LEU A 170 -7.97 11.04 29.26
N LEU A 171 -8.12 11.06 30.59
CA LEU A 171 -7.27 10.26 31.49
C LEU A 171 -7.44 8.76 31.27
N LEU A 172 -8.68 8.28 31.09
CA LEU A 172 -8.97 6.86 30.82
C LEU A 172 -8.50 6.42 29.42
N ALA A 173 -8.59 7.31 28.44
CA ALA A 173 -8.13 7.04 27.07
C ALA A 173 -6.59 6.87 27.00
N GLY A 174 -5.85 7.57 27.85
CA GLY A 174 -4.40 7.49 27.95
C GLY A 174 -3.70 7.75 26.60
N PRO A 175 -2.81 6.85 26.14
CA PRO A 175 -2.01 7.06 24.93
C PRO A 175 -2.81 6.95 23.61
N ARG A 176 -4.10 6.59 23.68
CA ARG A 176 -4.95 6.41 22.50
C ARG A 176 -5.50 7.73 21.96
N TYR A 177 -5.42 8.79 22.75
CA TYR A 177 -5.86 10.14 22.40
C TYR A 177 -4.67 10.96 21.91
N ASP A 178 -4.86 11.66 20.78
CA ASP A 178 -3.89 12.64 20.28
C ASP A 178 -4.39 14.06 20.58
N PHE A 179 -3.59 14.82 21.33
CA PHE A 179 -3.91 16.18 21.75
C PHE A 179 -3.88 17.20 20.61
N ASN A 180 -3.11 16.94 19.55
CA ASN A 180 -3.02 17.87 18.43
C ASN A 180 -4.25 17.83 17.54
N THR A 181 -4.77 16.62 17.32
CA THR A 181 -5.89 16.39 16.40
C THR A 181 -7.25 16.25 17.09
N ASP A 182 -7.29 16.13 18.43
CA ASP A 182 -8.48 15.84 19.24
C ASP A 182 -9.16 14.51 18.82
N ILE A 183 -8.38 13.57 18.26
CA ILE A 183 -8.88 12.29 17.77
C ILE A 183 -8.47 11.19 18.74
N LEU A 184 -9.47 10.43 19.19
CA LEU A 184 -9.28 9.15 19.86
C LEU A 184 -9.29 8.03 18.83
N LYS A 185 -8.24 7.20 18.83
CA LYS A 185 -8.10 6.05 17.93
C LYS A 185 -7.98 4.75 18.72
N ILE A 186 -8.91 3.83 18.48
CA ILE A 186 -8.94 2.51 19.12
C ILE A 186 -9.01 1.44 18.03
N SER A 187 -8.23 0.37 18.12
CA SER A 187 -8.36 -0.77 17.20
C SER A 187 -8.44 -2.10 17.94
N SER A 188 -9.20 -3.04 17.40
CA SER A 188 -9.31 -4.41 17.89
C SER A 188 -9.07 -5.41 16.77
N ASP A 189 -8.34 -6.47 17.09
CA ASP A 189 -8.03 -7.61 16.22
C ASP A 189 -8.20 -8.96 16.97
N ARG A 190 -8.93 -8.94 18.09
CA ARG A 190 -9.01 -10.10 18.99
C ARG A 190 -9.99 -11.16 18.50
N GLU A 191 -11.12 -10.74 17.95
CA GLU A 191 -12.19 -11.62 17.52
C GLU A 191 -11.94 -12.18 16.12
N PRO A 192 -12.46 -13.37 15.79
CA PRO A 192 -12.21 -14.02 14.51
C PRO A 192 -12.80 -13.26 13.32
N THR A 193 -13.90 -12.52 13.52
CA THR A 193 -14.56 -11.78 12.44
C THR A 193 -14.54 -10.28 12.69
N ALA A 194 -14.50 -9.49 11.61
CA ALA A 194 -14.53 -8.03 11.68
C ALA A 194 -15.82 -7.50 12.36
N ASN A 195 -16.95 -8.18 12.18
CA ASN A 195 -18.22 -7.78 12.79
C ASN A 195 -18.17 -7.93 14.32
N LEU A 196 -17.58 -9.01 14.83
CA LEU A 196 -17.39 -9.21 16.27
C LEU A 196 -16.40 -8.19 16.84
N ASN A 197 -15.29 -7.92 16.15
CA ASN A 197 -14.35 -6.87 16.54
C ASN A 197 -15.02 -5.49 16.59
N LYS A 198 -15.90 -5.18 15.64
CA LYS A 198 -16.68 -3.94 15.65
C LYS A 198 -17.61 -3.87 16.85
N LYS A 199 -18.35 -4.95 17.17
CA LYS A 199 -19.24 -5.01 18.34
C LYS A 199 -18.45 -4.78 19.63
N ARG A 200 -17.34 -5.51 19.80
CA ARG A 200 -16.44 -5.38 20.95
C ARG A 200 -15.96 -3.93 21.13
N LEU A 201 -15.54 -3.26 20.04
CA LEU A 201 -15.10 -1.86 20.10
C LEU A 201 -16.22 -0.92 20.56
N VAL A 202 -17.46 -1.17 20.14
CA VAL A 202 -18.63 -0.41 20.59
C VAL A 202 -18.86 -0.61 22.09
N ASP A 203 -18.76 -1.85 22.58
CA ASP A 203 -18.97 -2.17 23.99
C ASP A 203 -17.86 -1.56 24.87
N GLU A 204 -16.59 -1.66 24.46
CA GLU A 204 -15.45 -1.00 25.13
C GLU A 204 -15.62 0.53 25.16
N PHE A 205 -16.04 1.13 24.03
CA PHE A 205 -16.25 2.57 23.96
C PHE A 205 -17.42 3.03 24.84
N LYS A 206 -18.51 2.25 24.92
CA LYS A 206 -19.62 2.52 25.84
C LYS A 206 -19.18 2.47 27.30
N ALA A 207 -18.42 1.45 27.69
CA ALA A 207 -17.87 1.34 29.05
C ALA A 207 -17.02 2.56 29.42
N LEU A 208 -16.14 3.01 28.52
CA LEU A 208 -15.35 4.23 28.73
C LEU A 208 -16.22 5.48 28.90
N LEU A 209 -17.30 5.61 28.12
CA LEU A 209 -18.23 6.73 28.26
C LEU A 209 -19.00 6.68 29.58
N GLU A 210 -19.45 5.51 30.01
CA GLU A 210 -20.13 5.32 31.28
C GLU A 210 -19.21 5.67 32.45
N GLU A 211 -17.99 5.11 32.47
CA GLU A 211 -16.98 5.43 33.48
C GLU A 211 -16.68 6.93 33.52
N SER A 212 -16.58 7.62 32.38
CA SER A 212 -16.31 9.06 32.34
C SER A 212 -17.41 9.90 32.98
N LYS A 213 -18.66 9.44 32.95
CA LYS A 213 -19.83 10.16 33.50
C LYS A 213 -20.02 9.91 35.00
N VAL A 214 -19.52 8.80 35.52
CA VAL A 214 -19.57 8.50 36.95
C VAL A 214 -18.74 9.52 37.72
N LYS A 215 -19.40 10.31 38.58
CA LYS A 215 -18.74 11.16 39.56
C LYS A 215 -17.94 10.25 40.49
N ILE A 216 -16.62 10.42 40.51
CA ILE A 216 -15.78 9.63 41.41
C ILE A 216 -16.07 10.11 42.84
N PHE A 217 -16.70 9.27 43.64
CA PHE A 217 -16.62 9.39 45.10
C PHE A 217 -15.20 8.97 45.48
N PHE A 218 -14.26 9.92 45.45
CA PHE A 218 -12.86 9.74 45.84
C PHE A 218 -12.75 9.63 47.38
N GLY A 219 -13.54 8.74 47.99
CA GLY A 219 -13.67 8.61 49.45
C GLY A 219 -13.12 7.32 50.05
N PHE A 220 -12.65 6.35 49.24
CA PHE A 220 -12.41 4.99 49.73
C PHE A 220 -10.95 4.50 49.73
N ILE A 221 -9.96 5.35 49.41
CA ILE A 221 -8.56 4.90 49.26
C ILE A 221 -7.60 5.45 50.33
N PHE A 222 -8.00 6.37 51.21
CA PHE A 222 -7.06 6.96 52.18
C PHE A 222 -7.06 6.35 53.60
N GLU A 223 -7.89 5.33 53.88
CA GLU A 223 -8.01 4.78 55.24
C GLU A 223 -7.12 3.56 55.56
N PHE A 224 -6.29 3.07 54.63
CA PHE A 224 -5.44 1.88 54.86
C PHE A 224 -3.94 2.14 55.10
N TYR A 225 -3.52 3.40 55.24
CA TYR A 225 -2.14 3.76 55.62
C TYR A 225 -2.13 4.72 56.81
N ASN A 226 -2.59 4.24 57.96
CA ASN A 226 -2.16 4.72 59.28
C ASN A 226 -2.30 3.57 60.27
N VAL A 227 -1.26 2.73 60.29
CA VAL A 227 -0.89 1.87 61.43
C VAL A 227 0.52 2.28 61.81
#